data_AF-A0A3T0D4Y8-F1
#
_entry.id   AF-A0A3T0D4Y8-F1
#
_cell.length_a   1.000
_cell.length_b   1.000
_cell.length_c   1.000
_cell.angle_alpha   90.00
_cell.angle_beta   90.00
_cell.angle_gamma   90.00
#
_symmetry.space_group_name_H-M   'P 1'
#
loop_
_entity.id
_entity.type
_entity.pdbx_description
1 polymer ?
#
loop_
_entity_poly.entity_id
_entity_poly.type
_entity_poly.pdbx_seq_one_letter_code
_entity_poly.pdbx_strand_id
1 'polypeptide(L)'
;MHFNQNVLGLIGLLVVIFFIVLGLFYLISKNSSNIFQIKKFHTSQTMRLVLSLLSILFAWIFPWTALKVLFVLSCILFLFSIFPIKKTSFGMVIAVALVTLVIVGLIISQLHYYSSDKQDYKFSGLSKSISQIISDVITSSDFIEVYHLITYSADQDMSIKNFDEIVITCSGGIDLELIEDEDAIYFPSVLKTNVSGKTLKVFDRNKEFNTTYEIKLGTKSLRYVKVLCRGLKIRGNGKFKNLTVNSSGSFIQGQIEATNDISIDCAGLELRADFKGKTLKIDSSGADINSQLIFDKIEIDSTGLNISAKARFEEFDINATGLNGTINILNSENEKGILDIEATGGIVKINNLYSAPVTTKTSGYVKLIRE
;
A
#
# COMPACT_ATOMS: atom_id res chain seq x y z
N MET A 1 -36.37 -6.21 7.44
CA MET A 1 -36.37 -5.51 6.14
C MET A 1 -34.94 -5.07 5.86
N HIS A 2 -34.17 -5.85 5.09
CA HIS A 2 -32.79 -5.50 4.71
C HIS A 2 -32.87 -4.42 3.64
N PHE A 3 -32.59 -3.16 3.99
CA PHE A 3 -32.33 -2.13 2.99
C PHE A 3 -30.97 -2.43 2.37
N ASN A 4 -30.98 -2.67 1.05
CA ASN A 4 -29.80 -3.00 0.27
C ASN A 4 -28.82 -1.81 0.34
N GLN A 5 -27.64 -2.00 0.93
CA GLN A 5 -26.68 -0.93 1.25
C GLN A 5 -26.20 -0.17 0.00
N ASN A 6 -26.24 -0.82 -1.17
CA ASN A 6 -25.96 -0.18 -2.47
C ASN A 6 -26.99 0.90 -2.83
N VAL A 7 -28.25 0.75 -2.40
CA VAL A 7 -29.30 1.74 -2.63
C VAL A 7 -29.06 2.97 -1.75
N LEU A 8 -28.59 2.78 -0.52
CA LEU A 8 -28.27 3.90 0.37
C LEU A 8 -27.06 4.71 -0.13
N GLY A 9 -26.02 4.03 -0.63
CA GLY A 9 -24.86 4.67 -1.25
C GLY A 9 -25.21 5.43 -2.53
N LEU A 10 -26.08 4.84 -3.37
CA LEU A 10 -26.59 5.48 -4.58
C LEU A 10 -27.45 6.71 -4.27
N ILE A 11 -28.32 6.63 -3.24
CA ILE A 11 -29.11 7.78 -2.77
C ILE A 11 -28.19 8.89 -2.25
N GLY A 12 -27.15 8.54 -1.48
CA GLY A 12 -26.14 9.49 -1.02
C GLY A 12 -25.43 10.20 -2.17
N LEU A 13 -24.99 9.44 -3.19
CA LEU A 13 -24.35 9.99 -4.39
C LEU A 13 -25.31 10.89 -5.19
N LEU A 14 -26.57 10.47 -5.35
CA LEU A 14 -27.60 11.24 -6.06
C LEU A 14 -27.94 12.55 -5.34
N VAL A 15 -27.98 12.54 -4.01
CA VAL A 15 -28.17 13.76 -3.20
C VAL A 15 -26.99 14.70 -3.37
N VAL A 16 -25.75 14.18 -3.35
CA VAL A 16 -24.53 14.99 -3.59
C VAL A 16 -24.55 15.61 -4.99
N ILE A 17 -24.85 14.81 -6.03
CA ILE A 17 -24.96 15.30 -7.41
C ILE A 17 -26.07 16.35 -7.52
N PHE A 18 -27.22 16.13 -6.88
CA PHE A 18 -28.32 17.10 -6.85
C PHE A 18 -27.89 18.44 -6.24
N PHE A 19 -27.18 18.43 -5.11
CA PHE A 19 -26.66 19.65 -4.49
C PHE A 19 -25.57 20.34 -5.32
N ILE A 20 -24.70 19.58 -6.00
CA ILE A 20 -23.70 20.12 -6.92
C ILE A 20 -24.36 20.79 -8.13
N VAL A 21 -25.35 20.14 -8.74
CA VAL A 21 -26.13 20.70 -9.86
C VAL A 21 -26.92 21.92 -9.42
N LEU A 22 -27.54 21.89 -8.24
CA LEU A 22 -28.24 23.04 -7.67
C LEU A 22 -27.28 24.20 -7.39
N GLY A 23 -26.08 23.92 -6.87
CA GLY A 23 -25.03 24.91 -6.64
C GLY A 23 -24.47 25.51 -7.93
N LEU A 24 -24.28 24.70 -8.98
CA LEU A 24 -23.87 25.16 -10.31
C LEU A 24 -24.96 26.00 -10.99
N PHE A 25 -26.21 25.55 -10.95
CA PHE A 25 -27.35 26.30 -11.45
C PHE A 25 -27.47 27.65 -10.75
N TYR A 26 -27.24 27.69 -9.44
CA TYR A 26 -27.24 28.91 -8.63
C TYR A 26 -26.09 29.88 -8.96
N LEU A 27 -24.87 29.36 -9.17
CA LEU A 27 -23.70 30.13 -9.58
C LEU A 27 -23.86 30.76 -10.98
N ILE A 28 -24.52 30.05 -11.90
CA ILE A 28 -24.76 30.48 -13.28
C ILE A 28 -25.97 31.44 -13.38
N SER A 29 -26.96 31.31 -12.49
CA SER A 29 -28.18 32.12 -12.45
C SER A 29 -27.98 33.61 -12.07
N LYS A 30 -26.74 34.05 -11.83
CA LYS A 30 -26.36 35.42 -11.44
C LYS A 30 -26.97 36.52 -12.34
N ASN A 31 -27.29 36.18 -13.60
CA ASN A 31 -27.82 37.13 -14.59
C ASN A 31 -29.29 36.90 -15.01
N SER A 32 -30.02 35.87 -14.55
CA SER A 32 -31.38 35.58 -15.07
C SER A 32 -32.50 35.37 -14.04
N SER A 33 -32.21 35.27 -12.74
CA SER A 33 -33.28 35.02 -11.75
C SER A 33 -33.86 36.29 -11.14
N ASN A 34 -35.15 36.55 -11.38
CA ASN A 34 -35.95 37.60 -10.72
C ASN A 34 -36.40 37.25 -9.29
N ILE A 35 -35.84 36.20 -8.69
CA ILE A 35 -36.23 35.72 -7.36
C ILE A 35 -35.52 36.56 -6.29
N PHE A 36 -36.31 37.34 -5.53
CA PHE A 36 -35.85 38.31 -4.52
C PHE A 36 -34.84 37.74 -3.51
N GLN A 37 -34.98 36.47 -3.11
CA GLN A 37 -34.07 35.82 -2.16
C GLN A 37 -32.66 35.56 -2.74
N ILE A 38 -32.56 35.23 -4.03
CA ILE A 38 -31.27 35.01 -4.72
C ILE A 38 -30.51 36.33 -4.87
N LYS A 39 -31.24 37.41 -5.14
CA LYS A 39 -30.69 38.76 -5.22
C LYS A 39 -30.16 39.24 -3.86
N LYS A 40 -30.92 39.01 -2.77
CA LYS A 40 -30.50 39.35 -1.39
C LYS A 40 -29.26 38.56 -0.93
N PHE A 41 -29.16 37.29 -1.31
CA PHE A 41 -28.00 36.43 -1.00
C PHE A 41 -26.71 36.87 -1.70
N HIS A 42 -26.77 37.19 -3.00
CA HIS A 42 -25.60 37.69 -3.74
C HIS A 42 -25.11 39.06 -3.23
N THR A 43 -26.02 39.87 -2.68
CA THR A 43 -25.70 41.23 -2.24
C THR A 43 -25.25 41.27 -0.77
N SER A 44 -25.74 40.36 0.07
CA SER A 44 -25.42 40.33 1.51
C SER A 44 -24.19 39.46 1.81
N GLN A 45 -23.13 40.09 2.30
CA GLN A 45 -21.95 39.37 2.82
C GLN A 45 -22.27 38.61 4.11
N THR A 46 -23.10 39.19 4.98
CA THR A 46 -23.50 38.62 6.27
C THR A 46 -24.22 37.29 6.12
N MET A 47 -25.13 37.19 5.13
CA MET A 47 -25.87 35.95 4.88
C MET A 47 -24.95 34.81 4.44
N ARG A 48 -23.98 35.09 3.57
CA ARG A 48 -23.01 34.09 3.10
C ARG A 48 -22.07 33.61 4.22
N LEU A 49 -21.70 34.51 5.15
CA LEU A 49 -20.89 34.17 6.31
C LEU A 49 -21.67 33.24 7.26
N VAL A 50 -22.94 33.53 7.52
CA VAL A 50 -23.82 32.67 8.33
C VAL A 50 -23.97 31.27 7.72
N LEU A 51 -24.15 31.15 6.40
CA LEU A 51 -24.23 29.85 5.74
C LEU A 51 -22.91 29.06 5.77
N SER A 52 -21.77 29.76 5.68
CA SER A 52 -20.44 29.15 5.85
C SER A 52 -20.28 28.56 7.24
N LEU A 53 -20.65 29.30 8.30
CA LEU A 53 -20.62 28.82 9.67
C LEU A 53 -21.56 27.63 9.91
N LEU A 54 -22.78 27.69 9.38
CA LEU A 54 -23.73 26.57 9.44
C LEU A 54 -23.19 25.32 8.74
N SER A 55 -22.52 25.49 7.59
CA SER A 55 -21.93 24.36 6.85
C SER A 55 -20.83 23.67 7.66
N ILE A 56 -20.00 24.44 8.38
CA ILE A 56 -18.98 23.88 9.29
C ILE A 56 -19.65 23.12 10.44
N LEU A 57 -20.69 23.70 11.03
CA LEU A 57 -21.44 23.06 12.12
C LEU A 57 -22.05 21.72 11.68
N PHE A 58 -22.64 21.68 10.48
CA PHE A 58 -23.17 20.43 9.92
C PHE A 58 -22.07 19.42 9.58
N ALA A 59 -20.93 19.85 9.04
CA ALA A 59 -19.78 18.96 8.82
C ALA A 59 -19.28 18.30 10.11
N TRP A 60 -19.44 18.98 11.26
CA TRP A 60 -19.09 18.44 12.56
C TRP A 60 -20.09 17.38 13.05
N ILE A 61 -21.39 17.62 12.86
CA ILE A 61 -22.47 16.79 13.43
C ILE A 61 -22.66 15.48 12.66
N PHE A 62 -22.49 15.47 11.33
CA PHE A 62 -22.80 14.28 10.53
C PHE A 62 -21.70 13.21 10.61
N PRO A 63 -22.04 11.92 10.83
CA PRO A 63 -21.04 10.86 10.93
C PRO A 63 -20.45 10.43 9.58
N TRP A 64 -21.13 10.73 8.46
CA TRP A 64 -20.73 10.26 7.14
C TRP A 64 -19.70 11.16 6.45
N THR A 65 -18.56 10.57 6.09
CA THR A 65 -17.42 11.25 5.46
C THR A 65 -17.78 11.99 4.17
N ALA A 66 -18.59 11.40 3.30
CA ALA A 66 -19.01 12.04 2.05
C ALA A 66 -19.80 13.34 2.28
N LEU A 67 -20.68 13.35 3.30
CA LEU A 67 -21.48 14.52 3.64
C LEU A 67 -20.60 15.60 4.30
N LYS A 68 -19.62 15.20 5.12
CA LYS A 68 -18.62 16.14 5.67
C LYS A 68 -17.85 16.85 4.56
N VAL A 69 -17.35 16.11 3.57
CA VAL A 69 -16.61 16.68 2.43
C VAL A 69 -17.48 17.66 1.64
N LEU A 70 -18.76 17.33 1.41
CA LEU A 70 -19.71 18.21 0.74
C LEU A 70 -19.91 19.53 1.49
N PHE A 71 -20.13 19.47 2.81
CA PHE A 71 -20.33 20.67 3.62
C PHE A 71 -19.07 21.54 3.71
N VAL A 72 -17.88 20.93 3.74
CA VAL A 72 -16.60 21.64 3.70
C VAL A 72 -16.41 22.35 2.35
N LEU A 73 -16.68 21.67 1.23
CA LEU A 73 -16.63 22.28 -0.10
C LEU A 73 -17.62 23.45 -0.23
N SER A 74 -18.84 23.27 0.27
CA SER A 74 -19.86 24.33 0.31
C SER A 74 -19.40 25.55 1.12
N CYS A 75 -18.79 25.33 2.28
CA CYS A 75 -18.21 26.39 3.11
C CYS A 75 -17.13 27.19 2.37
N ILE A 76 -16.20 26.47 1.71
CA ILE A 76 -15.12 27.08 0.92
C ILE A 76 -15.69 27.94 -0.22
N LEU A 77 -16.71 27.45 -0.93
CA LEU A 77 -17.38 28.19 -1.99
C LEU A 77 -18.04 29.48 -1.48
N PHE A 78 -18.69 29.44 -0.32
CA PHE A 78 -19.28 30.65 0.27
C PHE A 78 -18.23 31.66 0.72
N LEU A 79 -17.11 31.22 1.28
CA LEU A 79 -16.02 32.10 1.71
C LEU A 79 -15.33 32.78 0.51
N PHE A 80 -15.04 32.03 -0.56
CA PHE A 80 -14.49 32.61 -1.79
C PHE A 80 -15.44 33.59 -2.47
N SER A 81 -16.75 33.39 -2.33
CA SER A 81 -17.76 34.34 -2.82
C SER A 81 -17.70 35.69 -2.09
N ILE A 82 -17.30 35.71 -0.81
CA ILE A 82 -17.18 36.94 -0.01
C ILE A 82 -15.86 37.66 -0.30
N PHE A 83 -14.76 36.92 -0.47
CA PHE A 83 -13.41 37.45 -0.65
C PHE A 83 -12.84 37.04 -2.01
N PRO A 84 -13.13 37.77 -3.10
CA PRO A 84 -12.55 37.47 -4.40
C PRO A 84 -11.01 37.66 -4.36
N ILE A 85 -10.29 36.66 -4.87
CA ILE A 85 -8.82 36.47 -4.82
C ILE A 85 -8.00 37.66 -5.40
N LYS A 86 -8.65 38.62 -6.06
CA LYS A 86 -7.98 39.76 -6.72
C LYS A 86 -7.56 40.92 -5.80
N LYS A 87 -7.94 40.94 -4.51
CA LYS A 87 -7.45 41.95 -3.55
C LYS A 87 -6.96 41.26 -2.29
N THR A 88 -5.66 41.37 -2.01
CA THR A 88 -5.04 41.01 -0.75
C THR A 88 -5.58 41.89 0.36
N SER A 89 -6.67 41.42 0.97
CA SER A 89 -7.29 42.01 2.15
C SER A 89 -7.22 40.99 3.29
N PHE A 90 -7.19 41.51 4.52
CA PHE A 90 -7.28 40.80 5.80
C PHE A 90 -8.31 39.64 5.80
N GLY A 91 -9.36 39.72 4.96
CA GLY A 91 -10.35 38.66 4.78
C GLY A 91 -9.81 37.35 4.19
N MET A 92 -8.76 37.39 3.37
CA MET A 92 -8.12 36.18 2.85
C MET A 92 -7.38 35.41 3.96
N VAL A 93 -6.77 36.14 4.91
CA VAL A 93 -6.12 35.54 6.09
C VAL A 93 -7.15 34.86 6.99
N ILE A 94 -8.32 35.50 7.19
CA ILE A 94 -9.42 34.93 7.98
C ILE A 94 -10.01 33.69 7.29
N ALA A 95 -10.17 33.72 5.96
CA ALA A 95 -10.66 32.56 5.21
C ALA A 95 -9.67 31.38 5.27
N VAL A 96 -8.37 31.64 5.13
CA VAL A 96 -7.32 30.62 5.27
C VAL A 96 -7.26 30.08 6.69
N ALA A 97 -7.38 30.94 7.72
CA ALA A 97 -7.44 30.55 9.12
C ALA A 97 -8.68 29.68 9.44
N LEU A 98 -9.85 30.02 8.88
CA LEU A 98 -11.07 29.21 9.04
C LEU A 98 -10.95 27.86 8.33
N VAL A 99 -10.40 27.81 7.13
CA VAL A 99 -10.18 26.54 6.40
C VAL A 99 -9.17 25.66 7.13
N THR A 100 -8.07 26.23 7.65
CA THR A 100 -7.12 25.47 8.47
C THR A 100 -7.74 24.99 9.78
N LEU A 101 -8.58 25.79 10.45
CA LEU A 101 -9.27 25.38 11.67
C LEU A 101 -10.29 24.27 11.42
N VAL A 102 -10.96 24.26 10.25
CA VAL A 102 -11.83 23.17 9.80
C VAL A 102 -11.03 21.90 9.49
N ILE A 103 -9.90 22.00 8.82
CA ILE A 103 -9.01 20.86 8.55
C ILE A 103 -8.48 20.27 9.87
N VAL A 104 -8.02 21.11 10.80
CA VAL A 104 -7.55 20.70 12.12
C VAL A 104 -8.68 20.08 12.95
N GLY A 105 -9.90 20.64 12.92
CA GLY A 105 -11.07 20.07 13.58
C GLY A 105 -11.50 18.71 13.02
N LEU A 106 -11.40 18.52 11.69
CA LEU A 106 -11.65 17.23 11.05
C LEU A 106 -10.63 16.18 11.51
N ILE A 107 -9.35 16.55 11.61
CA ILE A 107 -8.27 15.67 12.10
C ILE A 107 -8.47 15.31 13.59
N ILE A 108 -8.80 16.28 14.44
CA ILE A 108 -9.00 16.06 15.88
C ILE A 108 -10.26 15.23 16.16
N SER A 109 -11.34 15.43 15.39
CA SER A 109 -12.58 14.63 15.53
C SER A 109 -12.38 13.15 15.19
N GLN A 110 -11.44 12.82 14.30
CA GLN A 110 -11.09 11.43 13.99
C GLN A 110 -10.26 10.78 15.10
N LEU A 111 -9.42 11.56 15.80
CA LEU A 111 -8.66 11.08 16.96
C LEU A 111 -9.54 10.78 18.18
N HIS A 112 -10.58 11.59 18.44
CA HIS A 112 -11.48 11.36 19.58
C HIS A 112 -12.44 10.19 19.39
N TYR A 113 -12.84 9.87 18.14
CA TYR A 113 -13.70 8.72 17.87
C TYR A 113 -12.94 7.37 17.98
N TYR A 114 -11.62 7.38 17.73
CA TYR A 114 -10.78 6.19 17.84
C TYR A 114 -10.38 5.81 19.27
N SER A 115 -10.58 6.70 20.24
CA SER A 115 -10.23 6.43 21.65
C SER A 115 -11.34 5.72 22.43
N SER A 116 -12.58 5.68 21.91
CA SER A 116 -13.74 5.30 22.74
C SER A 116 -14.59 4.12 22.27
N ASP A 117 -14.26 3.39 21.20
CA ASP A 117 -15.06 2.19 20.89
C ASP A 117 -14.24 1.01 20.38
N LYS A 118 -13.99 0.07 21.31
CA LYS A 118 -13.72 -1.33 21.00
C LYS A 118 -15.06 -1.98 20.66
N GLN A 119 -15.48 -1.93 19.39
CA GLN A 119 -16.47 -2.88 18.91
C GLN A 119 -16.07 -3.46 17.55
N ASP A 120 -15.93 -4.78 17.58
CA ASP A 120 -15.79 -5.68 16.44
C ASP A 120 -16.93 -5.47 15.44
N TYR A 121 -16.64 -4.88 14.29
CA TYR A 121 -17.45 -5.04 13.10
C TYR A 121 -16.58 -5.58 11.96
N LYS A 122 -16.76 -6.87 11.69
CA LYS A 122 -16.26 -7.55 10.49
C LYS A 122 -16.85 -6.88 9.25
N PHE A 123 -16.03 -6.16 8.53
CA PHE A 123 -16.34 -5.62 7.21
C PHE A 123 -15.47 -6.36 6.19
N SER A 124 -16.01 -7.44 5.61
CA SER A 124 -15.39 -8.15 4.50
C SER A 124 -15.80 -7.49 3.18
N GLY A 125 -14.85 -6.88 2.48
CA GLY A 125 -14.95 -6.74 1.02
C GLY A 125 -14.69 -5.36 0.41
N LEU A 126 -14.75 -4.24 1.14
CA LEU A 126 -14.49 -2.91 0.53
C LEU A 126 -14.25 -1.78 1.55
N SER A 127 -13.48 -2.06 2.61
CA SER A 127 -13.14 -1.03 3.60
C SER A 127 -11.68 -1.15 4.03
N LYS A 128 -10.74 -0.79 3.15
CA LYS A 128 -9.56 -0.10 3.66
C LYS A 128 -10.00 1.34 3.89
N SER A 129 -10.16 1.73 5.16
CA SER A 129 -10.42 3.11 5.52
C SER A 129 -9.36 4.00 4.86
N ILE A 130 -9.68 5.23 4.47
CA ILE A 130 -8.66 6.18 3.98
C ILE A 130 -7.55 6.36 5.02
N SER A 131 -7.81 6.13 6.32
CA SER A 131 -6.78 6.05 7.36
C SER A 131 -5.91 4.79 7.33
N GLN A 132 -6.42 3.65 6.83
CA GLN A 132 -5.62 2.46 6.53
C GLN A 132 -4.88 2.62 5.21
N ILE A 133 -5.46 3.26 4.20
CA ILE A 133 -4.73 3.61 2.97
C ILE A 133 -3.66 4.66 3.28
N ILE A 134 -3.94 5.65 4.13
CA ILE A 134 -2.96 6.65 4.58
C ILE A 134 -2.00 6.03 5.59
N SER A 135 -2.38 5.08 6.45
CA SER A 135 -1.44 4.32 7.26
C SER A 135 -0.53 3.50 6.36
N ASP A 136 -1.08 2.75 5.40
CA ASP A 136 -0.35 1.94 4.44
C ASP A 136 0.51 2.81 3.51
N VAL A 137 0.05 4.03 3.15
CA VAL A 137 0.77 4.97 2.28
C VAL A 137 1.81 5.78 3.04
N ILE A 138 1.54 6.22 4.28
CA ILE A 138 2.51 6.88 5.17
C ILE A 138 3.55 5.85 5.65
N THR A 139 3.17 4.60 5.92
CA THR A 139 4.13 3.51 6.14
C THR A 139 4.80 3.02 4.86
N SER A 140 4.33 3.43 3.67
CA SER A 140 5.03 3.17 2.39
C SER A 140 5.96 4.30 1.97
N SER A 141 5.73 5.54 2.40
CA SER A 141 6.56 6.70 2.05
C SER A 141 7.69 6.93 3.03
N ASP A 142 7.53 6.49 4.28
CA ASP A 142 8.64 6.31 5.19
C ASP A 142 9.02 4.85 5.16
N PHE A 143 10.13 4.56 4.48
CA PHE A 143 11.03 3.48 4.83
C PHE A 143 11.45 3.69 6.29
N ILE A 144 10.54 3.47 7.25
CA ILE A 144 10.90 3.38 8.65
C ILE A 144 11.67 2.08 8.72
N GLU A 145 12.97 2.22 8.46
CA GLU A 145 14.03 1.52 9.14
C GLU A 145 13.42 0.62 10.22
N VAL A 146 13.48 -0.69 9.96
CA VAL A 146 13.23 -1.74 10.95
C VAL A 146 14.36 -1.70 12.01
N TYR A 147 14.65 -0.51 12.53
CA TYR A 147 15.49 -0.23 13.67
C TYR A 147 14.55 0.19 14.79
N HIS A 148 13.94 -0.82 15.39
CA HIS A 148 13.36 -0.65 16.70
C HIS A 148 14.47 -0.38 17.73
N LEU A 149 14.11 0.19 18.88
CA LEU A 149 15.06 0.65 19.91
C LEU A 149 16.07 -0.41 20.39
N ILE A 150 15.79 -1.70 20.20
CA ILE A 150 16.58 -2.81 20.72
C ILE A 150 16.88 -3.80 19.58
N THR A 151 18.17 -4.03 19.34
CA THR A 151 18.65 -5.07 18.43
C THR A 151 19.32 -6.16 19.23
N TYR A 152 18.97 -7.42 18.96
CA TYR A 152 19.62 -8.59 19.52
C TYR A 152 20.51 -9.22 18.47
N SER A 153 21.82 -9.24 18.73
CA SER A 153 22.81 -9.85 17.85
C SER A 153 22.87 -11.36 18.01
N ALA A 154 23.27 -12.06 16.95
CA ALA A 154 23.45 -13.50 16.97
C ALA A 154 24.64 -13.90 17.87
N ASP A 155 24.36 -14.65 18.94
CA ASP A 155 25.31 -15.14 19.92
C ASP A 155 25.21 -16.67 20.15
N GLN A 156 24.27 -17.33 19.45
CA GLN A 156 24.13 -18.78 19.39
C GLN A 156 24.24 -19.28 17.97
N ASP A 157 24.77 -20.48 17.80
CA ASP A 157 24.81 -21.22 16.54
C ASP A 157 24.18 -22.60 16.68
N MET A 158 23.68 -23.13 15.56
CA MET A 158 23.17 -24.49 15.47
C MET A 158 23.43 -25.05 14.08
N SER A 159 23.91 -26.30 13.99
CA SER A 159 24.01 -26.96 12.69
C SER A 159 22.63 -27.29 12.12
N ILE A 160 22.43 -26.99 10.85
CA ILE A 160 21.17 -27.21 10.11
C ILE A 160 21.27 -28.31 9.06
N LYS A 161 22.35 -29.11 9.07
CA LYS A 161 22.58 -30.21 8.11
C LYS A 161 21.43 -31.20 8.01
N ASN A 162 20.76 -31.48 9.14
CA ASN A 162 19.74 -32.53 9.23
C ASN A 162 18.30 -32.04 9.06
N PHE A 163 18.10 -30.74 8.80
CA PHE A 163 16.77 -30.15 8.63
C PHE A 163 16.48 -29.89 7.15
N ASP A 164 15.31 -30.34 6.71
CA ASP A 164 14.79 -30.09 5.36
C ASP A 164 14.02 -28.75 5.32
N GLU A 165 13.51 -28.30 6.47
CA GLU A 165 12.72 -27.07 6.63
C GLU A 165 13.20 -26.24 7.83
N ILE A 166 13.26 -24.91 7.62
CA ILE A 166 13.57 -23.93 8.65
C ILE A 166 12.44 -22.90 8.69
N VAL A 167 11.84 -22.72 9.85
CA VAL A 167 10.77 -21.74 10.08
C VAL A 167 11.23 -20.74 11.13
N ILE A 168 11.34 -19.48 10.75
CA ILE A 168 11.72 -18.38 11.63
C ILE A 168 10.47 -17.53 11.88
N THR A 169 10.06 -17.38 13.12
CA THR A 169 8.83 -16.66 13.49
C THR A 169 9.07 -15.73 14.67
N CYS A 170 9.04 -14.42 14.43
CA CYS A 170 9.28 -13.43 15.47
C CYS A 170 8.16 -12.37 15.46
N SER A 171 7.74 -11.89 16.63
CA SER A 171 6.75 -10.79 16.70
C SER A 171 7.33 -9.43 16.28
N GLY A 172 8.64 -9.26 16.46
CA GLY A 172 9.40 -8.08 16.05
C GLY A 172 9.94 -8.15 14.61
N GLY A 173 11.01 -7.40 14.37
CA GLY A 173 11.75 -7.39 13.11
C GLY A 173 12.84 -8.48 13.05
N ILE A 174 13.25 -8.83 11.83
CA ILE A 174 14.35 -9.75 11.55
C ILE A 174 15.30 -9.07 10.55
N ASP A 175 16.59 -9.03 10.88
CA ASP A 175 17.67 -8.76 9.91
C ASP A 175 18.36 -10.10 9.59
N LEU A 176 18.06 -10.65 8.43
CA LEU A 176 18.49 -11.96 7.96
C LEU A 176 19.64 -11.81 6.98
N GLU A 177 20.83 -12.21 7.40
CA GLU A 177 22.00 -12.35 6.55
C GLU A 177 22.08 -13.78 6.00
N LEU A 178 22.13 -13.92 4.68
CA LEU A 178 22.32 -15.20 4.01
C LEU A 178 23.82 -15.44 3.80
N ILE A 179 24.30 -16.60 4.26
CA ILE A 179 25.69 -17.02 4.13
C ILE A 179 25.77 -18.20 3.17
N GLU A 180 26.51 -18.02 2.07
CA GLU A 180 26.77 -19.10 1.10
C GLU A 180 27.68 -20.18 1.71
N ASP A 181 27.52 -21.42 1.24
CA ASP A 181 28.39 -22.55 1.61
C ASP A 181 28.48 -22.89 3.11
N GLU A 182 27.52 -22.41 3.92
CA GLU A 182 27.37 -22.75 5.32
C GLU A 182 26.13 -23.62 5.60
N ASP A 183 26.23 -24.56 6.55
CA ASP A 183 25.13 -25.38 7.07
C ASP A 183 24.94 -25.14 8.59
N ALA A 184 24.92 -23.87 8.97
CA ALA A 184 24.59 -23.41 10.32
C ALA A 184 23.57 -22.26 10.26
N ILE A 185 22.82 -22.10 11.34
CA ILE A 185 22.03 -20.90 11.62
C ILE A 185 22.59 -20.25 12.88
N TYR A 186 22.74 -18.93 12.84
CA TYR A 186 23.15 -18.10 13.97
C TYR A 186 21.99 -17.22 14.37
N PHE A 187 21.68 -17.16 15.67
CA PHE A 187 20.54 -16.40 16.17
C PHE A 187 20.77 -15.95 17.61
N PRO A 188 20.03 -14.96 18.11
CA PRO A 188 20.19 -14.46 19.46
C PRO A 188 19.63 -15.42 20.51
N SER A 189 20.30 -15.53 21.66
CA SER A 189 19.97 -16.42 22.79
C SER A 189 18.62 -16.16 23.44
N VAL A 190 18.05 -14.98 23.18
CA VAL A 190 16.69 -14.60 23.57
C VAL A 190 15.62 -15.36 22.75
N LEU A 191 15.96 -15.84 21.57
CA LEU A 191 15.10 -16.71 20.77
C LEU A 191 15.15 -18.16 21.27
N LYS A 192 14.11 -18.92 20.96
CA LYS A 192 13.98 -20.33 21.28
C LYS A 192 13.93 -21.16 20.02
N THR A 193 14.40 -22.40 20.16
CA THR A 193 14.32 -23.40 19.11
C THR A 193 13.38 -24.52 19.50
N ASN A 194 12.67 -25.07 18.52
CA ASN A 194 11.87 -26.28 18.67
C ASN A 194 12.08 -27.16 17.43
N VAL A 195 12.39 -28.42 17.64
CA VAL A 195 12.61 -29.40 16.58
C VAL A 195 11.45 -30.37 16.55
N SER A 196 10.82 -30.49 15.38
CA SER A 196 9.78 -31.48 15.12
C SER A 196 10.10 -32.21 13.83
N GLY A 197 10.54 -33.46 13.93
CA GLY A 197 11.01 -34.23 12.77
C GLY A 197 12.21 -33.55 12.11
N LYS A 198 12.06 -33.19 10.82
CA LYS A 198 13.08 -32.50 10.01
C LYS A 198 12.85 -30.99 9.88
N THR A 199 11.99 -30.43 10.72
CA THR A 199 11.70 -28.99 10.75
C THR A 199 12.33 -28.36 11.99
N LEU A 200 13.17 -27.34 11.78
CA LEU A 200 13.66 -26.46 12.83
C LEU A 200 12.79 -25.21 12.90
N LYS A 201 12.25 -24.91 14.07
CA LYS A 201 11.55 -23.65 14.35
C LYS A 201 12.41 -22.76 15.23
N VAL A 202 12.60 -21.49 14.85
CA VAL A 202 13.26 -20.44 15.64
C VAL A 202 12.24 -19.34 15.92
N PHE A 203 12.02 -19.00 17.19
CA PHE A 203 10.94 -18.08 17.56
C PHE A 203 11.19 -17.27 18.82
N ASP A 204 10.50 -16.14 18.98
CA ASP A 204 10.58 -15.28 20.16
C ASP A 204 9.77 -15.85 21.34
N ARG A 205 10.36 -15.83 22.55
CA ARG A 205 9.68 -16.33 23.76
C ARG A 205 8.57 -15.39 24.22
N ASN A 206 8.87 -14.10 24.19
CA ASN A 206 7.96 -13.02 24.58
C ASN A 206 7.64 -12.26 23.30
N LYS A 207 6.35 -11.95 23.08
CA LYS A 207 5.92 -11.19 21.89
C LYS A 207 6.42 -9.75 21.99
N GLU A 208 7.63 -9.51 21.50
CA GLU A 208 8.30 -8.21 21.58
C GLU A 208 8.28 -7.53 20.22
N PHE A 209 7.35 -6.59 20.05
CA PHE A 209 7.09 -5.94 18.76
C PHE A 209 8.09 -4.84 18.41
N ASN A 210 8.84 -4.31 19.38
CA ASN A 210 9.79 -3.22 19.21
C ASN A 210 11.23 -3.72 19.33
N THR A 211 11.54 -4.83 18.66
CA THR A 211 12.87 -5.43 18.65
C THR A 211 13.24 -5.86 17.25
N THR A 212 14.54 -5.94 16.96
CA THR A 212 15.07 -6.55 15.74
C THR A 212 16.02 -7.68 16.13
N TYR A 213 15.81 -8.87 15.56
CA TYR A 213 16.69 -10.02 15.76
C TYR A 213 17.62 -10.18 14.56
N GLU A 214 18.92 -10.10 14.78
CA GLU A 214 19.91 -10.40 13.76
C GLU A 214 20.08 -11.91 13.69
N ILE A 215 19.79 -12.48 12.53
CA ILE A 215 19.87 -13.91 12.26
C ILE A 215 20.76 -14.10 11.04
N LYS A 216 21.67 -15.08 11.09
CA LYS A 216 22.44 -15.49 9.93
C LYS A 216 22.07 -16.89 9.53
N LEU A 217 21.79 -17.13 8.26
CA LEU A 217 21.33 -18.41 7.76
C LEU A 217 22.27 -18.92 6.68
N GLY A 218 22.91 -20.06 6.95
CA GLY A 218 23.67 -20.81 5.97
C GLY A 218 22.78 -21.42 4.89
N THR A 219 23.20 -21.30 3.64
CA THR A 219 22.43 -21.70 2.45
C THR A 219 23.10 -22.79 1.61
N LYS A 220 24.06 -23.53 2.17
CA LYS A 220 24.80 -24.59 1.46
C LYS A 220 23.90 -25.68 0.89
N SER A 221 22.95 -26.16 1.69
CA SER A 221 21.99 -27.17 1.23
C SER A 221 20.63 -26.52 0.97
N LEU A 222 19.99 -26.95 -0.12
CA LEU A 222 18.69 -26.45 -0.55
C LEU A 222 17.60 -26.90 0.43
N ARG A 223 16.94 -25.93 1.08
CA ARG A 223 15.92 -26.18 2.11
C ARG A 223 14.65 -25.37 1.86
N TYR A 224 13.56 -25.79 2.49
CA TYR A 224 12.38 -24.95 2.63
C TYR A 224 12.65 -23.93 3.73
N VAL A 225 12.51 -22.64 3.43
CA VAL A 225 12.68 -21.58 4.42
C VAL A 225 11.42 -20.74 4.48
N LYS A 226 10.87 -20.59 5.69
CA LYS A 226 9.72 -19.73 5.97
C LYS A 226 10.08 -18.69 7.01
N VAL A 227 9.83 -17.43 6.70
CA VAL A 227 10.06 -16.30 7.60
C VAL A 227 8.73 -15.58 7.85
N LEU A 228 8.36 -15.45 9.11
CA LEU A 228 7.17 -14.72 9.56
C LEU A 228 7.58 -13.68 10.59
N CYS A 229 7.42 -12.40 10.28
CA CYS A 229 7.79 -11.32 11.19
C CYS A 229 7.05 -10.02 10.90
N ARG A 230 7.24 -8.99 11.73
CA ARG A 230 6.66 -7.67 11.44
C ARG A 230 7.45 -6.94 10.35
N GLY A 231 8.77 -6.86 10.52
CA GLY A 231 9.69 -6.25 9.57
C GLY A 231 10.78 -7.24 9.17
N LEU A 232 11.12 -7.29 7.89
CA LEU A 232 12.14 -8.19 7.38
C LEU A 232 13.17 -7.43 6.56
N LYS A 233 14.43 -7.70 6.83
CA LYS A 233 15.54 -7.34 5.97
C LYS A 233 16.26 -8.63 5.57
N ILE A 234 16.38 -8.91 4.28
CA ILE A 234 17.21 -10.01 3.76
C ILE A 234 18.38 -9.41 3.01
N ARG A 235 19.59 -9.87 3.32
CA ARG A 235 20.83 -9.48 2.62
C ARG A 235 21.67 -10.71 2.29
N GLY A 236 22.48 -10.59 1.25
CA GLY A 236 23.41 -11.63 0.83
C GLY A 236 22.80 -12.57 -0.20
N ASN A 237 23.54 -13.63 -0.52
CA ASN A 237 23.16 -14.57 -1.56
C ASN A 237 22.73 -15.88 -0.92
N GLY A 238 21.73 -16.54 -1.52
CA GLY A 238 21.25 -17.79 -0.99
C GLY A 238 20.50 -18.64 -1.99
N LYS A 239 20.64 -19.96 -1.80
CA LYS A 239 19.92 -20.97 -2.58
C LYS A 239 18.97 -21.75 -1.70
N PHE A 240 17.74 -21.90 -2.17
CA PHE A 240 16.66 -22.53 -1.44
C PHE A 240 15.98 -23.60 -2.30
N LYS A 241 15.25 -24.49 -1.64
CA LYS A 241 14.26 -25.30 -2.33
C LYS A 241 13.01 -24.46 -2.58
N ASN A 242 12.52 -23.82 -1.52
CA ASN A 242 11.47 -22.81 -1.54
C ASN A 242 11.78 -21.72 -0.51
N LEU A 243 11.41 -20.48 -0.80
CA LEU A 243 11.45 -19.37 0.15
C LEU A 243 10.04 -18.79 0.32
N THR A 244 9.57 -18.69 1.56
CA THR A 244 8.31 -18.04 1.89
C THR A 244 8.53 -16.93 2.90
N VAL A 245 8.12 -15.73 2.55
CA VAL A 245 8.18 -14.53 3.39
C VAL A 245 6.77 -14.06 3.67
N ASN A 246 6.43 -13.87 4.94
CA ASN A 246 5.22 -13.17 5.36
C ASN A 246 5.61 -12.07 6.36
N SER A 247 5.37 -10.82 6.00
CA SER A 247 5.71 -9.69 6.87
C SER A 247 4.84 -8.46 6.66
N SER A 248 4.89 -7.49 7.57
CA SER A 248 4.27 -6.19 7.31
C SER A 248 5.14 -5.32 6.39
N GLY A 249 6.46 -5.37 6.55
CA GLY A 249 7.41 -4.67 5.68
C GLY A 249 8.62 -5.54 5.36
N SER A 250 9.07 -5.56 4.11
CA SER A 250 10.22 -6.33 3.64
C SER A 250 11.15 -5.49 2.78
N PHE A 251 12.45 -5.53 3.09
CA PHE A 251 13.51 -5.14 2.18
C PHE A 251 14.35 -6.36 1.84
N ILE A 252 14.47 -6.69 0.56
CA ILE A 252 15.21 -7.87 0.11
C ILE A 252 16.24 -7.45 -0.93
N GLN A 253 17.51 -7.76 -0.64
CA GLN A 253 18.64 -7.44 -1.49
C GLN A 253 19.63 -8.61 -1.59
N GLY A 254 20.13 -8.88 -2.79
CA GLY A 254 21.14 -9.91 -3.07
C GLY A 254 20.75 -10.82 -4.22
N GLN A 255 21.38 -11.99 -4.31
CA GLN A 255 21.06 -13.02 -5.31
C GLN A 255 20.33 -14.18 -4.64
N ILE A 256 19.05 -14.36 -4.97
CA ILE A 256 18.19 -15.38 -4.34
C ILE A 256 17.71 -16.34 -5.41
N GLU A 257 18.12 -17.60 -5.28
CA GLU A 257 17.70 -18.69 -6.17
C GLU A 257 16.86 -19.70 -5.39
N ALA A 258 15.70 -20.09 -5.94
CA ALA A 258 14.94 -21.22 -5.47
C ALA A 258 14.79 -22.26 -6.57
N THR A 259 14.93 -23.54 -6.26
CA THR A 259 14.67 -24.58 -7.28
C THR A 259 13.19 -24.69 -7.64
N ASN A 260 12.31 -24.32 -6.71
CA ASN A 260 10.86 -24.28 -6.92
C ASN A 260 10.35 -22.84 -6.80
N ASP A 261 9.73 -22.51 -5.68
CA ASP A 261 8.91 -21.31 -5.55
C ASP A 261 9.50 -20.31 -4.56
N ILE A 262 9.36 -19.03 -4.89
CA ILE A 262 9.54 -17.91 -3.97
C ILE A 262 8.18 -17.24 -3.81
N SER A 263 7.68 -17.17 -2.57
CA SER A 263 6.41 -16.52 -2.23
C SER A 263 6.67 -15.42 -1.21
N ILE A 264 6.19 -14.22 -1.51
CA ILE A 264 6.30 -13.03 -0.65
C ILE A 264 4.90 -12.47 -0.44
N ASP A 265 4.49 -12.38 0.82
CA ASP A 265 3.25 -11.73 1.27
C ASP A 265 3.65 -10.58 2.21
N CYS A 266 3.47 -9.33 1.77
CA CYS A 266 3.76 -8.20 2.64
C CYS A 266 3.00 -6.90 2.35
N ALA A 267 2.77 -6.09 3.37
CA ALA A 267 2.10 -4.79 3.16
C ALA A 267 3.01 -3.80 2.40
N GLY A 268 4.30 -3.73 2.73
CA GLY A 268 5.31 -2.94 2.01
C GLY A 268 6.49 -3.81 1.54
N LEU A 269 6.80 -3.78 0.25
CA LEU A 269 7.94 -4.49 -0.35
C LEU A 269 8.89 -3.50 -1.01
N GLU A 270 10.18 -3.60 -0.68
CA GLU A 270 11.25 -3.12 -1.54
C GLU A 270 12.13 -4.30 -1.94
N LEU A 271 12.15 -4.59 -3.25
CA LEU A 271 12.90 -5.68 -3.83
C LEU A 271 14.01 -5.13 -4.73
N ARG A 272 15.26 -5.32 -4.30
CA ARG A 272 16.49 -4.92 -5.00
C ARG A 272 17.43 -6.11 -5.16
N ALA A 273 16.94 -7.15 -5.83
CA ALA A 273 17.60 -8.45 -5.87
C ALA A 273 17.55 -9.10 -7.26
N ASP A 274 18.48 -10.02 -7.50
CA ASP A 274 18.41 -10.91 -8.65
C ASP A 274 17.76 -12.20 -8.18
N PHE A 275 16.52 -12.42 -8.63
CA PHE A 275 15.70 -13.55 -8.24
C PHE A 275 15.62 -14.57 -9.36
N LYS A 276 15.76 -15.84 -9.00
CA LYS A 276 15.66 -16.95 -9.95
C LYS A 276 14.91 -18.13 -9.36
N GLY A 277 14.10 -18.80 -10.18
CA GLY A 277 13.48 -20.06 -9.81
C GLY A 277 12.44 -20.53 -10.80
N LYS A 278 11.46 -21.31 -10.35
CA LYS A 278 10.35 -21.79 -11.18
C LYS A 278 9.16 -20.84 -11.12
N THR A 279 8.72 -20.53 -9.90
CA THR A 279 7.57 -19.66 -9.64
C THR A 279 7.96 -18.53 -8.69
N LEU A 280 7.64 -17.29 -9.06
CA LEU A 280 7.65 -16.15 -8.15
C LEU A 280 6.21 -15.70 -7.92
N LYS A 281 5.80 -15.61 -6.65
CA LYS A 281 4.54 -15.03 -6.25
C LYS A 281 4.76 -13.89 -5.27
N ILE A 282 4.22 -12.72 -5.58
CA ILE A 282 4.25 -11.54 -4.73
C ILE A 282 2.80 -11.08 -4.51
N ASP A 283 2.36 -11.06 -3.26
CA ASP A 283 1.11 -10.44 -2.82
C ASP A 283 1.46 -9.26 -1.92
N SER A 284 1.03 -8.05 -2.29
CA SER A 284 1.38 -6.85 -1.53
C SER A 284 0.36 -5.72 -1.51
N SER A 285 0.45 -4.85 -0.50
CA SER A 285 -0.31 -3.58 -0.51
C SER A 285 0.47 -2.44 -1.17
N GLY A 286 1.80 -2.48 -1.16
CA GLY A 286 2.68 -1.56 -1.87
C GLY A 286 4.01 -2.25 -2.16
N ALA A 287 4.48 -2.15 -3.41
CA ALA A 287 5.74 -2.75 -3.83
C ALA A 287 6.55 -1.80 -4.73
N ASP A 288 7.82 -1.66 -4.41
CA ASP A 288 8.86 -1.12 -5.29
C ASP A 288 9.80 -2.26 -5.69
N ILE A 289 9.76 -2.64 -6.96
CA ILE A 289 10.52 -3.76 -7.51
C ILE A 289 11.54 -3.21 -8.49
N ASN A 290 12.81 -3.17 -8.11
CA ASN A 290 13.92 -2.84 -8.98
C ASN A 290 14.89 -4.01 -9.04
N SER A 291 14.60 -4.98 -9.91
CA SER A 291 15.15 -6.34 -9.80
C SER A 291 15.24 -7.07 -11.13
N GLN A 292 16.13 -8.06 -11.19
CA GLN A 292 16.12 -9.06 -12.26
C GLN A 292 15.30 -10.27 -11.82
N LEU A 293 14.30 -10.67 -12.60
CA LEU A 293 13.36 -11.75 -12.28
C LEU A 293 13.43 -12.84 -13.35
N ILE A 294 14.02 -13.98 -13.03
CA ILE A 294 14.20 -15.10 -13.97
C ILE A 294 13.40 -16.30 -13.49
N PHE A 295 12.18 -16.45 -13.99
CA PHE A 295 11.28 -17.54 -13.59
C PHE A 295 10.62 -18.17 -14.82
N ASP A 296 9.93 -19.29 -14.64
CA ASP A 296 8.98 -19.76 -15.65
C ASP A 296 7.67 -19.01 -15.47
N LYS A 297 7.21 -18.86 -14.22
CA LYS A 297 6.02 -18.11 -13.86
C LYS A 297 6.31 -16.98 -12.86
N ILE A 298 5.78 -15.79 -13.13
CA ILE A 298 5.79 -14.64 -12.22
C ILE A 298 4.35 -14.17 -12.01
N GLU A 299 3.91 -14.11 -10.76
CA GLU A 299 2.61 -13.57 -10.34
C GLU A 299 2.85 -12.40 -9.38
N ILE A 300 2.32 -11.22 -9.71
CA ILE A 300 2.38 -10.04 -8.82
C ILE A 300 0.98 -9.46 -8.64
N ASP A 301 0.44 -9.65 -7.45
CA ASP A 301 -0.79 -9.02 -6.97
C ASP A 301 -0.41 -7.84 -6.06
N SER A 302 -0.79 -6.61 -6.42
CA SER A 302 -0.45 -5.44 -5.60
C SER A 302 -1.46 -4.30 -5.64
N THR A 303 -1.75 -3.64 -4.52
CA THR A 303 -2.56 -2.40 -4.58
C THR A 303 -1.79 -1.27 -5.26
N GLY A 304 -0.49 -1.12 -4.99
CA GLY A 304 0.38 -0.11 -5.62
C GLY A 304 1.72 -0.70 -6.01
N LEU A 305 2.01 -0.74 -7.31
CA LEU A 305 3.23 -1.33 -7.85
C LEU A 305 4.03 -0.30 -8.64
N ASN A 306 5.25 -0.03 -8.18
CA ASN A 306 6.31 0.58 -8.96
C ASN A 306 7.28 -0.52 -9.40
N ILE A 307 7.44 -0.73 -10.70
CA ILE A 307 8.25 -1.83 -11.23
C ILE A 307 9.31 -1.30 -12.20
N SER A 308 10.56 -1.69 -11.97
CA SER A 308 11.70 -1.56 -12.87
C SER A 308 12.35 -2.94 -12.97
N ALA A 309 11.73 -3.81 -13.76
CA ALA A 309 12.12 -5.21 -13.85
C ALA A 309 12.92 -5.50 -15.13
N LYS A 310 13.90 -6.38 -15.02
CA LYS A 310 14.43 -7.15 -16.16
C LYS A 310 13.98 -8.59 -15.99
N ALA A 311 13.11 -9.08 -16.85
CA ALA A 311 12.39 -10.32 -16.61
C ALA A 311 12.51 -11.32 -17.77
N ARG A 312 12.79 -12.59 -17.45
CA ARG A 312 12.61 -13.74 -18.36
C ARG A 312 11.52 -14.62 -17.78
N PHE A 313 10.53 -14.99 -18.60
CA PHE A 313 9.32 -15.70 -18.15
C PHE A 313 8.62 -16.44 -19.28
N GLU A 314 7.92 -17.52 -18.96
CA GLU A 314 6.89 -18.11 -19.83
C GLU A 314 5.52 -17.45 -19.57
N GLU A 315 5.21 -17.16 -18.31
CA GLU A 315 4.00 -16.48 -17.86
C GLU A 315 4.37 -15.39 -16.85
N PHE A 316 3.92 -14.16 -17.09
CA PHE A 316 4.07 -13.04 -16.16
C PHE A 316 2.73 -12.33 -16.03
N ASP A 317 2.08 -12.57 -14.90
CA ASP A 317 0.79 -11.98 -14.54
C ASP A 317 0.98 -10.86 -13.53
N ILE A 318 0.45 -9.69 -13.85
CA ILE A 318 0.40 -8.53 -12.96
C ILE A 318 -1.05 -8.12 -12.77
N ASN A 319 -1.52 -8.14 -11.52
CA ASN A 319 -2.80 -7.57 -11.13
C ASN A 319 -2.56 -6.44 -10.13
N ALA A 320 -2.89 -5.22 -10.52
CA ALA A 320 -2.68 -4.08 -9.64
C ALA A 320 -3.75 -2.99 -9.69
N THR A 321 -3.96 -2.27 -8.58
CA THR A 321 -4.81 -1.07 -8.65
C THR A 321 -4.08 0.09 -9.31
N GLY A 322 -2.85 0.38 -8.86
CA GLY A 322 -1.95 1.33 -9.50
C GLY A 322 -0.65 0.65 -9.97
N LEU A 323 -0.29 0.84 -11.24
CA LEU A 323 0.90 0.24 -11.83
C LEU A 323 1.74 1.29 -12.58
N ASN A 324 2.98 1.53 -12.14
CA ASN A 324 3.91 2.41 -12.84
C ASN A 324 5.27 1.74 -13.07
N GLY A 325 5.91 2.04 -14.21
CA GLY A 325 7.32 1.78 -14.40
C GLY A 325 7.67 1.08 -15.72
N THR A 326 8.72 0.25 -15.71
CA THR A 326 9.30 -0.39 -16.89
C THR A 326 9.50 -1.88 -16.68
N ILE A 327 9.14 -2.67 -17.69
CA ILE A 327 9.44 -4.10 -17.79
C ILE A 327 10.33 -4.29 -19.03
N ASN A 328 11.57 -4.71 -18.80
CA ASN A 328 12.49 -5.11 -19.86
C ASN A 328 12.43 -6.63 -20.00
N ILE A 329 11.91 -7.11 -21.12
CA ILE A 329 11.79 -8.54 -21.41
C ILE A 329 13.15 -9.07 -21.87
N LEU A 330 13.63 -10.11 -21.21
CA LEU A 330 14.91 -10.78 -21.44
C LEU A 330 14.79 -12.11 -22.18
N ASN A 331 13.57 -12.60 -22.46
CA ASN A 331 13.34 -13.79 -23.28
C ASN A 331 14.15 -13.69 -24.58
N SER A 332 14.78 -14.78 -25.00
CA SER A 332 15.46 -14.85 -26.30
C SER A 332 14.48 -15.06 -27.44
N GLU A 333 14.93 -14.89 -28.70
CA GLU A 333 14.10 -14.98 -29.91
C GLU A 333 13.33 -16.31 -30.06
N ASN A 334 13.83 -17.39 -29.44
CA ASN A 334 13.21 -18.71 -29.42
C ASN A 334 12.36 -19.00 -28.16
N GLU A 335 12.34 -18.09 -27.19
CA GLU A 335 11.57 -18.23 -25.95
C GLU A 335 10.25 -17.45 -26.07
N LYS A 336 9.13 -18.19 -26.01
CA LYS A 336 7.79 -17.60 -25.98
C LYS A 336 7.45 -17.15 -24.57
N GLY A 337 6.57 -16.15 -24.48
CA GLY A 337 6.05 -15.70 -23.19
C GLY A 337 4.68 -15.05 -23.31
N ILE A 338 3.97 -15.00 -22.20
CA ILE A 338 2.72 -14.25 -22.04
C ILE A 338 2.93 -13.27 -20.90
N LEU A 339 2.74 -11.98 -21.18
CA LEU A 339 2.69 -10.91 -20.18
C LEU A 339 1.24 -10.45 -20.10
N ASP A 340 0.55 -10.78 -19.01
CA ASP A 340 -0.80 -10.32 -18.73
C ASP A 340 -0.77 -9.22 -17.66
N ILE A 341 -1.40 -8.09 -17.96
CA ILE A 341 -1.43 -6.94 -17.06
C ILE A 341 -2.86 -6.48 -16.89
N GLU A 342 -3.42 -6.73 -15.72
CA GLU A 342 -4.68 -6.18 -15.27
C GLU A 342 -4.40 -5.03 -14.30
N ALA A 343 -4.74 -3.79 -14.70
CA ALA A 343 -4.61 -2.69 -13.76
C ALA A 343 -5.68 -1.59 -13.88
N THR A 344 -6.10 -1.06 -12.72
CA THR A 344 -7.12 0.00 -12.67
C THR A 344 -6.58 1.34 -13.17
N GLY A 345 -5.27 1.59 -13.08
CA GLY A 345 -4.64 2.76 -13.66
C GLY A 345 -3.11 2.77 -13.54
N GLY A 346 -2.48 3.72 -14.23
CA GLY A 346 -1.02 3.94 -14.21
C GLY A 346 -0.38 3.86 -15.59
N ILE A 347 0.96 3.84 -15.64
CA ILE A 347 1.74 3.85 -16.89
C ILE A 347 2.84 2.81 -16.82
N VAL A 348 2.79 1.81 -17.71
CA VAL A 348 3.86 0.83 -17.87
C VAL A 348 4.50 0.94 -19.24
N LYS A 349 5.83 0.97 -19.24
CA LYS A 349 6.68 0.85 -20.41
C LYS A 349 7.16 -0.59 -20.54
N ILE A 350 7.02 -1.17 -21.72
CA ILE A 350 7.43 -2.54 -22.02
C ILE A 350 8.45 -2.48 -23.15
N ASN A 351 9.65 -2.97 -22.87
CA ASN A 351 10.73 -3.03 -23.83
C ASN A 351 11.06 -4.50 -24.11
N ASN A 352 10.94 -4.93 -25.37
CA ASN A 352 11.31 -6.28 -25.76
C ASN A 352 12.71 -6.30 -26.34
N LEU A 353 13.71 -6.54 -25.48
CA LEU A 353 15.12 -6.31 -25.82
C LEU A 353 15.65 -7.21 -26.94
N TYR A 354 15.06 -8.39 -27.11
CA TYR A 354 15.50 -9.39 -28.08
C TYR A 354 14.41 -9.75 -29.11
N SER A 355 13.37 -8.93 -29.25
CA SER A 355 12.25 -9.19 -30.18
C SER A 355 11.64 -10.59 -30.02
N ALA A 356 11.64 -11.12 -28.79
CA ALA A 356 11.12 -12.44 -28.50
C ALA A 356 9.61 -12.53 -28.77
N PRO A 357 9.07 -13.72 -29.11
CA PRO A 357 7.65 -13.93 -29.34
C PRO A 357 6.82 -13.89 -28.03
N VAL A 358 6.78 -12.71 -27.41
CA VAL A 358 6.01 -12.45 -26.18
C VAL A 358 4.69 -11.76 -26.51
N THR A 359 3.60 -12.37 -26.08
CA THR A 359 2.26 -11.80 -26.22
C THR A 359 1.94 -10.95 -24.99
N THR A 360 1.71 -9.65 -25.19
CA THR A 360 1.25 -8.75 -24.13
C THR A 360 -0.25 -8.56 -24.19
N LYS A 361 -0.95 -9.01 -23.15
CA LYS A 361 -2.37 -8.76 -22.90
C LYS A 361 -2.51 -7.70 -21.82
N THR A 362 -3.55 -6.87 -21.96
CA THR A 362 -3.85 -5.86 -20.95
C THR A 362 -5.34 -5.65 -20.78
N SER A 363 -5.76 -5.48 -19.53
CA SER A 363 -7.12 -5.10 -19.14
C SER A 363 -7.08 -3.91 -18.16
N GLY A 364 -8.16 -3.12 -18.14
CA GLY A 364 -8.29 -1.93 -17.30
C GLY A 364 -7.84 -0.62 -17.95
N TYR A 365 -7.47 0.39 -17.15
CA TYR A 365 -7.14 1.76 -17.62
C TYR A 365 -5.64 2.08 -17.55
N VAL A 366 -4.79 1.06 -17.55
CA VAL A 366 -3.33 1.24 -17.63
C VAL A 366 -2.91 1.71 -19.02
N LYS A 367 -2.05 2.75 -19.06
CA LYS A 367 -1.43 3.19 -20.31
C LYS A 367 -0.19 2.33 -20.58
N LEU A 368 -0.17 1.67 -21.73
CA LEU A 368 1.01 0.98 -22.22
C LEU A 368 1.83 1.84 -23.17
N ILE A 369 3.15 1.80 -22.99
CA ILE A 369 4.15 2.29 -23.95
C ILE A 369 4.99 1.08 -24.36
N ARG A 370 5.03 0.75 -25.65
CA ARG A 370 5.79 -0.38 -26.18
C ARG A 370 6.95 0.14 -27.01
N GLU A 371 8.15 -0.37 -26.77
CA GLU A 371 9.38 -0.06 -27.53
C GLU A 371 10.11 -1.32 -28.00
#